data_AF-A0A661VHN2-F1
#
_entry.id   AF-A0A661VHN2-F1
#
_cell.length_a   1.000
_cell.length_b   1.000
_cell.length_c   1.000
_cell.angle_alpha   90.00
_cell.angle_beta   90.00
_cell.angle_gamma   90.00
#
_symmetry.space_group_name_H-M   'P 1'
#
loop_
_entity.id
_entity.type
_entity.pdbx_description
1 polymer ?
#
loop_
_entity_poly.entity_id
_entity_poly.type
_entity_poly.pdbx_seq_one_letter_code
_entity_poly.pdbx_strand_id
1 'polypeptide(L)'
;FSLDSQDELAAAYRFLAERRSVFALTTYYEPFGLAPLEAMAAGLPAVVTKNGGPAESLREGDEEYGVLVDPFDPADIARGLLLVLDDEATWQRYAEAGRRRVHDRYTWKSTARKFEQILLGLTSDPPHPPRPDGLPIHPYFLQPTPENDIPLEKLAELYFKGAGTL
;
A
#
# COMPACT_ATOMS: atom_id res chain seq x y z
N PHE A 1 -19.68 -15.29 6.52
CA PHE A 1 -18.79 -16.41 6.16
C PHE A 1 -17.44 -16.10 6.82
N SER A 2 -16.81 -17.06 7.50
CA SER A 2 -15.41 -16.89 7.93
C SER A 2 -14.51 -17.34 6.78
N LEU A 3 -13.38 -16.67 6.57
CA LEU A 3 -12.30 -17.11 5.69
C LEU A 3 -11.09 -17.32 6.59
N ASP A 4 -10.56 -18.54 6.61
CA ASP A 4 -9.56 -18.92 7.61
C ASP A 4 -8.15 -19.07 7.00
N SER A 5 -8.01 -18.83 5.68
CA SER A 5 -6.73 -18.89 4.96
C SER A 5 -6.66 -17.94 3.76
N GLN A 6 -5.44 -17.68 3.27
CA GLN A 6 -5.22 -16.92 2.02
C GLN A 6 -5.77 -17.64 0.79
N ASP A 7 -5.74 -18.97 0.77
CA ASP A 7 -6.28 -19.77 -0.34
C ASP A 7 -7.80 -19.61 -0.43
N GLU A 8 -8.50 -19.64 0.71
CA GLU A 8 -9.93 -19.37 0.79
C GLU A 8 -10.26 -17.94 0.37
N LEU A 9 -9.47 -16.94 0.80
CA LEU A 9 -9.64 -15.55 0.37
C LEU A 9 -9.49 -15.40 -1.14
N ALA A 10 -8.45 -15.99 -1.72
CA ALA A 10 -8.21 -15.95 -3.16
C ALA A 10 -9.32 -16.68 -3.94
N ALA A 11 -9.83 -17.80 -3.42
CA ALA A 11 -10.96 -18.50 -4.01
C ALA A 11 -12.25 -17.66 -3.94
N ALA A 12 -12.50 -17.00 -2.82
CA ALA A 12 -13.63 -16.10 -2.65
C ALA A 12 -13.56 -14.92 -3.63
N TYR A 13 -12.40 -14.28 -3.78
CA TYR A 13 -12.23 -13.20 -4.77
C TYR A 13 -12.51 -13.65 -6.20
N ARG A 14 -12.00 -14.81 -6.62
CA ARG A 14 -12.29 -15.35 -7.97
C ARG A 14 -13.78 -15.64 -8.17
N PHE A 15 -14.41 -16.28 -7.18
CA PHE A 15 -15.84 -16.58 -7.21
C PHE A 15 -16.72 -15.31 -7.29
N LEU A 16 -16.31 -14.25 -6.58
CA LEU A 16 -16.98 -12.96 -6.58
C LEU A 16 -16.74 -12.19 -7.89
N ALA A 17 -15.56 -12.31 -8.50
CA ALA A 17 -15.26 -11.72 -9.80
C ALA A 17 -16.17 -12.29 -10.91
N GLU A 18 -16.43 -13.61 -10.90
CA GLU A 18 -17.39 -14.26 -11.81
C GLU A 18 -18.82 -13.71 -11.68
N ARG A 19 -19.13 -13.05 -10.55
CA ARG A 19 -20.44 -12.43 -10.26
C ARG A 19 -20.42 -10.91 -10.39
N ARG A 20 -19.39 -10.35 -11.04
CA ARG A 20 -19.22 -8.91 -11.23
C ARG A 20 -19.20 -8.13 -9.91
N SER A 21 -18.64 -8.73 -8.86
CA SER A 21 -18.45 -8.02 -7.59
C SER A 21 -17.29 -7.02 -7.68
N VAL A 22 -17.13 -6.21 -6.66
CA VAL A 22 -16.06 -5.20 -6.53
C VAL A 22 -15.36 -5.37 -5.19
N PHE A 23 -14.04 -5.19 -5.17
CA PHE A 23 -13.29 -5.10 -3.92
C PHE A 23 -13.27 -3.64 -3.44
N ALA A 24 -13.55 -3.43 -2.16
CA ALA A 24 -13.52 -2.10 -1.55
C ALA A 24 -12.59 -2.05 -0.33
N LEU A 25 -11.73 -1.04 -0.26
CA LEU A 25 -10.88 -0.77 0.91
C LEU A 25 -10.81 0.73 1.18
N THR A 26 -11.70 1.20 2.06
CA THR A 26 -11.91 2.62 2.37
C THR A 26 -11.23 3.04 3.67
N THR A 27 -10.04 2.50 3.95
CA THR A 27 -9.23 2.94 5.10
C THR A 27 -8.75 4.38 4.94
N TYR A 28 -8.53 5.11 6.03
CA TYR A 28 -8.05 6.49 5.98
C TYR A 28 -6.66 6.62 5.36
N TYR A 29 -5.83 5.60 5.50
CA TYR A 29 -4.51 5.53 4.91
C TYR A 29 -4.11 4.07 4.71
N GLU A 30 -3.58 3.74 3.53
CA GLU A 30 -3.05 2.42 3.20
C GLU A 30 -1.60 2.58 2.74
N PRO A 31 -0.58 2.16 3.51
CA PRO A 31 0.81 2.47 3.21
C PRO A 31 1.32 1.87 1.91
N PHE A 32 0.87 0.68 1.52
CA PHE A 32 1.32 0.03 0.29
C PHE A 32 0.19 -0.57 -0.53
N GLY A 33 -0.76 -1.26 0.11
CA GLY A 33 -1.93 -1.81 -0.58
C GLY A 33 -1.71 -3.19 -1.21
N LEU A 34 -1.16 -4.16 -0.46
CA LEU A 34 -1.15 -5.56 -0.90
C LEU A 34 -2.56 -6.10 -1.14
N ALA A 35 -3.50 -5.84 -0.24
CA ALA A 35 -4.87 -6.35 -0.36
C ALA A 35 -5.58 -5.92 -1.68
N PRO A 36 -5.53 -4.63 -2.09
CA PRO A 36 -5.98 -4.22 -3.43
C PRO A 36 -5.31 -5.00 -4.57
N LEU A 37 -3.99 -5.22 -4.51
CA LEU A 37 -3.26 -5.95 -5.56
C LEU A 37 -3.66 -7.44 -5.61
N GLU A 38 -3.91 -8.08 -4.46
CA GLU A 38 -4.41 -9.45 -4.38
C GLU A 38 -5.81 -9.60 -5.01
N ALA A 39 -6.71 -8.65 -4.72
CA ALA A 39 -8.05 -8.62 -5.30
C ALA A 39 -8.01 -8.38 -6.82
N MET A 40 -7.18 -7.42 -7.28
CA MET A 40 -6.97 -7.14 -8.70
C MET A 40 -6.37 -8.34 -9.44
N ALA A 41 -5.41 -9.04 -8.83
CA ALA A 41 -4.84 -10.28 -9.40
C ALA A 41 -5.89 -11.39 -9.54
N ALA A 42 -6.85 -11.46 -8.62
CA ALA A 42 -7.97 -12.39 -8.67
C ALA A 42 -9.06 -12.00 -9.69
N GLY A 43 -8.96 -10.82 -10.29
CA GLY A 43 -9.87 -10.33 -11.34
C GLY A 43 -10.98 -9.40 -10.84
N LEU A 44 -10.92 -8.93 -9.60
CA LEU A 44 -11.86 -7.92 -9.11
C LEU A 44 -11.37 -6.51 -9.46
N PRO A 45 -12.26 -5.63 -9.96
CA PRO A 45 -12.03 -4.19 -9.87
C PRO A 45 -11.86 -3.76 -8.41
N ALA A 46 -11.00 -2.77 -8.18
CA ALA A 46 -10.71 -2.23 -6.86
C ALA A 46 -11.21 -0.78 -6.74
N VAL A 47 -12.00 -0.50 -5.70
CA VAL A 47 -12.43 0.85 -5.28
C VAL A 47 -11.83 1.14 -3.92
N VAL A 48 -10.79 1.95 -3.86
CA VAL A 48 -9.92 2.03 -2.68
C VAL A 48 -9.54 3.46 -2.34
N THR A 49 -9.10 3.66 -1.11
CA THR A 49 -8.64 4.97 -0.63
C THR A 49 -7.61 5.62 -1.56
N LYS A 50 -7.73 6.93 -1.77
CA LYS A 50 -6.74 7.75 -2.48
C LYS A 50 -5.51 8.10 -1.62
N ASN A 51 -5.47 7.66 -0.36
CA ASN A 51 -4.43 8.03 0.59
C ASN A 51 -3.41 6.89 0.77
N GLY A 52 -2.17 7.11 0.33
CA GLY A 52 -1.05 6.18 0.47
C GLY A 52 -0.75 5.38 -0.80
N GLY A 53 -0.24 4.16 -0.63
CA GLY A 53 0.24 3.27 -1.70
C GLY A 53 -0.72 3.04 -2.88
N PRO A 54 -2.05 2.91 -2.68
CA PRO A 54 -2.99 2.76 -3.79
C PRO A 54 -2.95 3.91 -4.81
N ALA A 55 -2.68 5.14 -4.38
CA ALA A 55 -2.60 6.29 -5.27
C ALA A 55 -1.47 6.17 -6.31
N GLU A 56 -0.41 5.46 -5.96
CA GLU A 56 0.74 5.18 -6.83
C GLU A 56 0.57 3.87 -7.60
N SER A 57 -0.07 2.85 -7.00
CA SER A 57 -0.15 1.53 -7.60
C SER A 57 -1.29 1.37 -8.60
N LEU A 58 -2.40 2.09 -8.39
CA LEU A 58 -3.60 2.01 -9.22
C LEU A 58 -3.72 3.15 -10.25
N ARG A 59 -2.75 4.05 -10.35
CA ARG A 59 -2.72 5.10 -11.37
C ARG A 59 -1.30 5.36 -11.86
N GLU A 60 -1.11 5.51 -13.17
CA GLU A 60 0.18 5.89 -13.77
C GLU A 60 -0.07 6.85 -14.92
N GLY A 61 0.32 8.12 -14.74
CA GLY A 61 -0.06 9.19 -15.69
C GLY A 61 -1.58 9.36 -15.72
N ASP A 62 -2.15 9.36 -16.93
CA ASP A 62 -3.60 9.47 -17.16
C ASP A 62 -4.33 8.11 -17.10
N GLU A 63 -3.59 7.00 -16.95
CA GLU A 63 -4.15 5.65 -16.92
C GLU A 63 -4.57 5.24 -15.50
N GLU A 64 -5.80 4.75 -15.37
CA GLU A 64 -6.35 4.23 -14.12
C GLU A 64 -6.55 2.70 -14.17
N TYR A 65 -6.02 2.00 -13.17
CA TYR A 65 -6.10 0.55 -13.00
C TYR A 65 -7.08 0.13 -11.89
N GLY A 66 -7.65 1.10 -11.18
CA GLY A 66 -8.72 0.97 -10.20
C GLY A 66 -9.28 2.36 -9.87
N VAL A 67 -10.31 2.42 -9.03
CA VAL A 67 -10.98 3.67 -8.66
C VAL A 67 -10.47 4.15 -7.32
N LEU A 68 -9.95 5.37 -7.28
CA LEU A 68 -9.53 6.04 -6.05
C LEU A 68 -10.67 6.88 -5.48
N VAL A 69 -10.92 6.75 -4.18
CA VAL A 69 -11.97 7.48 -3.46
C VAL A 69 -11.42 8.20 -2.23
N ASP A 70 -12.04 9.32 -1.86
CA ASP A 70 -11.82 9.98 -0.59
C ASP A 70 -12.44 9.16 0.55
N PRO A 71 -11.65 8.62 1.49
CA PRO A 71 -12.19 7.80 2.57
C PRO A 71 -12.98 8.62 3.61
N PHE A 72 -12.91 9.95 3.57
CA PHE A 72 -13.67 10.84 4.45
C PHE A 72 -15.00 11.30 3.84
N ASP A 73 -15.27 10.99 2.57
CA ASP A 73 -16.49 11.36 1.86
C ASP A 73 -17.29 10.11 1.46
N PRO A 74 -18.34 9.74 2.23
CA PRO A 74 -19.22 8.63 1.88
C PRO A 74 -19.88 8.76 0.50
N ALA A 75 -20.12 9.98 0.01
CA ALA A 75 -20.69 10.20 -1.32
C ALA A 75 -19.67 9.86 -2.41
N ASP A 76 -18.39 10.17 -2.20
CA ASP A 76 -17.31 9.82 -3.12
C ASP A 76 -17.06 8.30 -3.17
N ILE A 77 -17.13 7.63 -2.01
CA ILE A 77 -17.10 6.15 -1.93
C ILE A 77 -18.26 5.55 -2.73
N ALA A 78 -19.49 6.04 -2.52
CA ALA A 78 -20.67 5.56 -3.23
C ALA A 78 -20.54 5.79 -4.74
N ARG A 79 -20.06 6.96 -5.18
CA ARG A 79 -19.77 7.27 -6.58
C ARG A 79 -18.79 6.26 -7.17
N GLY A 80 -17.69 5.95 -6.47
CA GLY A 80 -16.69 5.00 -6.94
C GLY A 80 -17.23 3.58 -7.09
N LEU A 81 -18.08 3.14 -6.15
CA LEU A 81 -18.74 1.84 -6.23
C LEU A 81 -19.75 1.78 -7.39
N LEU A 82 -20.60 2.79 -7.54
CA LEU A 82 -21.60 2.86 -8.60
C LEU A 82 -20.96 2.92 -10.00
N LEU A 83 -19.88 3.69 -10.16
CA LEU A 83 -19.11 3.73 -11.42
C LEU A 83 -18.74 2.33 -11.91
N VAL A 84 -18.36 1.44 -11.01
CA VAL A 84 -17.92 0.08 -11.33
C VAL A 84 -19.10 -0.89 -11.45
N LEU A 85 -20.13 -0.75 -10.62
CA LEU A 85 -21.23 -1.72 -10.54
C LEU A 85 -22.35 -1.46 -11.58
N ASP A 86 -22.55 -0.21 -12.00
CA ASP A 86 -23.68 0.17 -12.86
C ASP A 86 -23.45 -0.16 -14.35
N ASP A 87 -22.20 -0.25 -14.81
CA ASP A 87 -21.85 -0.50 -16.20
C ASP A 87 -20.92 -1.70 -16.37
N GLU A 88 -21.34 -2.67 -17.18
CA GLU A 88 -20.57 -3.88 -17.43
C GLU A 88 -19.27 -3.61 -18.19
N ALA A 89 -19.29 -2.68 -19.14
CA ALA A 89 -18.09 -2.35 -19.90
C ALA A 89 -17.02 -1.72 -18.99
N THR A 90 -17.44 -0.84 -18.08
CA THR A 90 -16.59 -0.23 -17.07
C THR A 90 -16.05 -1.25 -16.08
N TRP A 91 -16.89 -2.18 -15.62
CA TRP A 91 -16.45 -3.29 -14.77
C TRP A 91 -15.35 -4.11 -15.44
N GLN A 92 -15.59 -4.57 -16.67
CA GLN A 92 -14.64 -5.37 -17.45
C GLN A 92 -13.32 -4.62 -17.69
N ARG A 93 -13.40 -3.32 -17.99
CA ARG A 93 -12.22 -2.47 -18.19
C ARG A 93 -11.33 -2.44 -16.95
N TYR A 94 -11.90 -2.17 -15.77
CA TYR A 94 -11.12 -2.10 -14.53
C TYR A 94 -10.62 -3.49 -14.10
N ALA A 95 -11.40 -4.55 -14.31
CA ALA A 95 -10.98 -5.92 -14.01
C ALA A 95 -9.74 -6.32 -14.82
N GLU A 96 -9.77 -6.11 -16.14
CA GLU A 96 -8.68 -6.45 -17.04
C GLU A 96 -7.45 -5.53 -16.83
N ALA A 97 -7.68 -4.22 -16.74
CA ALA A 97 -6.60 -3.25 -16.53
C ALA A 97 -5.88 -3.50 -15.19
N GLY A 98 -6.65 -3.70 -14.12
CA GLY A 98 -6.12 -3.97 -12.79
C GLY A 98 -5.32 -5.28 -12.74
N ARG A 99 -5.89 -6.36 -13.29
CA ARG A 99 -5.20 -7.66 -13.34
C ARG A 99 -3.90 -7.58 -14.14
N ARG A 100 -3.91 -6.93 -15.31
CA ARG A 100 -2.71 -6.72 -16.13
C ARG A 100 -1.65 -5.91 -15.39
N ARG A 101 -2.05 -4.81 -14.73
CA ARG A 101 -1.14 -3.98 -13.92
C ARG A 101 -0.39 -4.81 -12.87
N VAL A 102 -1.09 -5.69 -12.16
CA VAL A 102 -0.47 -6.56 -11.15
C VAL A 102 0.54 -7.51 -11.79
N HIS A 103 0.16 -8.22 -12.85
CA HIS A 103 1.03 -9.19 -13.51
C HIS A 103 2.29 -8.55 -14.12
N ASP A 104 2.17 -7.34 -14.66
CA ASP A 104 3.28 -6.65 -15.32
C ASP A 104 4.23 -5.97 -14.33
N ARG A 105 3.72 -5.40 -13.23
CA ARG A 105 4.51 -4.54 -12.34
C ARG A 105 4.71 -5.09 -10.94
N TYR A 106 3.69 -5.69 -10.33
CA TYR A 106 3.62 -5.99 -8.90
C TYR A 106 3.76 -7.49 -8.59
N THR A 107 4.67 -8.16 -9.28
CA THR A 107 5.04 -9.55 -9.00
C THR A 107 6.40 -9.63 -8.30
N TRP A 108 6.59 -10.66 -7.47
CA TRP A 108 7.92 -10.94 -6.89
C TRP A 108 9.01 -11.11 -7.95
N LYS A 109 8.67 -11.64 -9.11
CA LYS A 109 9.59 -11.76 -10.26
C LYS A 109 10.01 -10.39 -10.81
N SER A 110 9.07 -9.46 -10.95
CA SER A 110 9.35 -8.07 -11.35
C SER A 110 10.25 -7.38 -10.31
N THR A 111 9.92 -7.50 -9.03
CA THR A 111 10.71 -6.95 -7.92
C THR A 111 12.13 -7.51 -7.91
N ALA A 112 12.29 -8.83 -7.99
CA ALA A 112 13.60 -9.49 -7.98
C ALA A 112 14.50 -9.03 -9.14
N ARG A 113 13.94 -8.92 -10.36
CA ARG A 113 14.67 -8.42 -11.53
C ARG A 113 15.15 -6.98 -11.36
N LYS A 114 14.30 -6.09 -10.85
CA LYS A 114 14.69 -4.69 -10.59
C LYS A 114 15.80 -4.62 -9.54
N PHE A 115 15.69 -5.43 -8.50
CA PHE A 115 16.69 -5.49 -7.44
C PHE A 115 18.04 -6.01 -7.95
N GLU A 116 18.03 -7.08 -8.74
CA GLU A 116 19.21 -7.63 -9.41
C GLU A 116 19.90 -6.59 -10.30
N GLN A 117 19.14 -5.84 -11.10
CA GLN A 117 19.68 -4.77 -11.95
C GLN A 117 20.40 -3.69 -11.14
N ILE A 118 19.83 -3.27 -10.01
CA ILE A 118 20.46 -2.29 -9.10
C ILE A 118 21.78 -2.85 -8.54
N LEU A 119 21.78 -4.09 -8.06
CA LEU A 119 22.98 -4.72 -7.50
C LEU A 119 24.11 -4.85 -8.53
N LEU A 120 23.78 -5.27 -9.75
CA LEU A 120 24.76 -5.38 -10.84
C LEU A 120 25.30 -3.99 -11.26
N GLY A 121 24.44 -2.97 -11.27
CA GLY A 121 24.85 -1.59 -11.49
C GLY A 121 25.89 -1.13 -10.47
N LEU A 122 25.66 -1.40 -9.18
CA LEU A 122 26.57 -1.03 -8.09
C LEU A 122 27.93 -1.74 -8.18
N THR A 123 28.00 -2.95 -8.73
CA THR A 123 29.27 -3.67 -8.93
C THR A 123 30.05 -3.22 -10.17
N SER A 124 29.39 -2.51 -11.09
CA SER A 124 29.99 -2.05 -12.35
C SER A 124 30.60 -0.63 -12.23
N ASP A 125 30.25 0.10 -11.17
CA ASP A 125 30.83 1.41 -10.88
C ASP A 125 32.28 1.30 -10.33
N PRO A 126 33.16 2.27 -10.61
CA PRO A 126 34.47 2.34 -9.96
C PRO A 126 34.31 2.35 -8.43
N PRO A 127 35.30 1.88 -7.67
CA PRO A 127 35.19 1.73 -6.23
C PRO A 127 34.63 3.00 -5.60
N HIS A 128 33.48 2.88 -4.95
CA HIS A 128 32.86 3.98 -4.23
C HIS A 128 33.88 4.57 -3.25
N PRO A 129 33.86 5.90 -3.04
CA PRO A 129 34.65 6.52 -1.98
C PRO A 129 34.38 5.77 -0.66
N PRO A 130 35.37 5.71 0.27
CA PRO A 130 35.20 5.03 1.54
C PRO A 130 33.88 5.47 2.16
N ARG A 131 33.07 4.49 2.59
CA ARG A 131 31.80 4.80 3.26
C ARG A 131 32.13 5.76 4.40
N PRO A 132 31.38 6.87 4.57
CA PRO A 132 31.46 7.62 5.83
C PRO A 132 31.28 6.64 6.99
N ASP A 133 31.89 6.93 8.15
CA ASP A 133 32.12 6.05 9.33
C ASP A 133 30.87 5.41 9.99
N GLY A 134 29.79 5.20 9.23
CA GLY A 134 28.46 4.82 9.66
C GLY A 134 27.52 6.01 9.64
N LEU A 135 26.21 5.75 9.64
CA LEU A 135 25.26 6.76 10.09
C LEU A 135 25.56 7.03 11.57
N PRO A 136 25.69 8.30 12.00
CA PRO A 136 25.97 8.59 13.40
C PRO A 136 24.83 8.04 14.26
N ILE A 137 25.15 7.07 15.10
CA ILE A 137 24.22 6.58 16.11
C ILE A 137 24.25 7.61 17.24
N HIS A 138 23.08 8.13 17.62
CA HIS A 138 23.00 9.08 18.72
C HIS A 138 23.59 8.44 20.00
N PRO A 139 24.47 9.13 20.77
CA PRO A 139 25.24 8.53 21.87
C PRO A 139 24.40 7.77 22.90
N TYR A 140 23.17 8.21 23.15
CA TYR A 140 22.20 7.50 24.00
C TYR A 140 22.01 6.03 23.62
N PHE A 141 21.94 5.72 22.32
CA PHE A 141 21.75 4.33 21.85
C PHE A 141 23.04 3.49 21.92
N LEU A 142 24.19 4.12 22.11
CA LEU A 142 25.47 3.41 22.30
C LEU A 142 25.69 3.07 23.78
N GLN A 143 25.25 3.93 24.69
CA GLN A 143 25.44 3.79 26.14
C GLN A 143 24.23 4.37 26.90
N PRO A 144 23.09 3.66 26.95
CA PRO A 144 21.94 4.12 27.71
C PRO A 144 22.21 3.99 29.21
N THR A 145 22.01 5.08 29.97
CA THR A 145 22.16 5.09 31.42
C THR A 145 21.04 5.93 32.07
N PRO A 146 20.68 5.67 33.34
CA PRO A 146 19.68 6.48 34.04
C PRO A 146 20.00 7.99 34.07
N GLU A 147 21.29 8.36 33.97
CA GLU A 147 21.75 9.75 33.97
C GLU A 147 21.53 10.47 32.63
N ASN A 148 21.42 9.73 31.52
CA ASN A 148 21.15 10.29 30.19
C ASN A 148 19.72 10.01 29.69
N ASP A 149 18.89 9.39 30.54
CA ASP A 149 17.46 9.21 30.32
C ASP A 149 16.69 10.53 30.34
N ILE A 150 15.59 10.55 29.60
CA ILE A 150 14.60 11.63 29.69
C ILE A 150 13.65 11.29 30.85
N PRO A 151 13.51 12.16 31.88
CA PRO A 151 12.59 11.91 32.98
C PRO A 151 11.16 11.67 32.49
N LEU A 152 10.41 10.84 33.22
CA LEU A 152 9.05 10.44 32.86
C LEU A 152 8.13 11.67 32.74
N GLU A 153 8.36 12.70 33.54
CA GLU A 153 7.63 13.97 33.52
C GLU A 153 7.86 14.70 32.19
N LYS A 154 9.09 14.72 31.69
CA LYS A 154 9.46 15.35 30.42
C LYS A 154 8.94 14.54 29.23
N LEU A 155 8.92 13.21 29.32
CA LEU A 155 8.24 12.36 28.34
C LEU A 155 6.73 12.62 28.33
N ALA A 156 6.11 12.71 29.51
CA ALA A 156 4.69 13.01 29.63
C ALA A 156 4.35 14.38 29.01
N GLU A 157 5.18 15.38 29.23
CA GLU A 157 5.02 16.67 28.56
C GLU A 157 5.15 16.56 27.02
N LEU A 158 6.15 15.84 26.50
CA LEU A 158 6.37 15.71 25.05
C LEU A 158 5.20 15.01 24.33
N TYR A 159 4.64 13.97 24.95
CA TYR A 159 3.59 13.16 24.33
C TYR A 159 2.17 13.64 24.65
N PHE A 160 1.98 14.34 25.77
CA PHE A 160 0.65 14.73 26.24
C PHE A 160 0.42 16.24 26.36
N LYS A 161 1.41 17.12 26.08
CA LYS A 161 1.13 18.56 25.92
C LYS A 161 0.28 18.80 24.68
N GLY A 162 -1.02 18.96 24.90
CA GLY A 162 -2.06 19.17 23.88
C GLY A 162 -3.34 18.39 24.17
N ALA A 163 -3.27 17.34 24.99
CA ALA A 163 -4.46 16.70 25.52
C ALA A 163 -4.95 17.52 26.72
N GLY A 164 -5.91 18.42 26.46
CA GLY A 164 -6.73 18.98 27.52
C GLY A 164 -7.24 17.86 28.42
N THR A 165 -7.21 18.12 29.72
CA THR A 165 -7.87 17.36 30.80
C THR A 165 -9.08 16.57 30.30
N LEU A 166 -9.01 15.24 30.42
CA LEU A 166 -10.19 14.36 30.51
C LEU A 166 -10.86 14.55 31.88
#